data_AF-A0A963IPB3-F1
#
_entry.id   AF-A0A963IPB3-F1
#
_cell.length_a   1.000
_cell.length_b   1.000
_cell.length_c   1.000
_cell.angle_alpha   90.00
_cell.angle_beta   90.00
_cell.angle_gamma   90.00
#
_symmetry.space_group_name_H-M   'P 1'
#
loop_
_entity.id
_entity.type
_entity.pdbx_description
1 polymer ?
#
loop_
_entity_poly.entity_id
_entity_poly.type
_entity_poly.pdbx_seq_one_letter_code
_entity_poly.pdbx_strand_id
1 'polypeptide(L)'
;GDEDVDAAVLFSQVVVDRAQLARHIRHALQARTQVTLRELCETRPLQHGLAELVAYLQLAGDSFKTVVDEDVTELIAWRGAGPDGRKYAKQARLPRVIFVR
;
A
#
# COMPACT_ATOMS: atom_id res chain seq x y z
N GLY A 1 -40.49 -5.53 9.21
CA GLY A 1 -39.34 -4.91 9.86
C GLY A 1 -38.21 -5.86 9.62
N ASP A 2 -37.33 -5.59 8.67
CA ASP A 2 -36.34 -4.50 8.70
C ASP A 2 -35.38 -4.69 9.89
N GLU A 3 -34.59 -5.76 9.82
CA GLU A 3 -33.37 -5.98 10.61
C GLU A 3 -32.33 -6.76 9.78
N ASP A 4 -32.29 -6.53 8.46
CA ASP A 4 -31.10 -6.85 7.67
C ASP A 4 -30.23 -5.59 7.73
N VAL A 5 -29.66 -5.34 8.91
CA VAL A 5 -28.75 -4.23 9.19
C VAL A 5 -27.46 -4.53 8.43
N ASP A 6 -27.51 -4.26 7.14
CA ASP A 6 -26.46 -3.74 6.27
C ASP A 6 -25.03 -4.12 6.71
N ALA A 7 -24.75 -5.44 6.73
CA ALA A 7 -23.39 -5.95 6.86
C ALA A 7 -22.47 -5.46 5.71
N ALA A 8 -23.03 -4.82 4.68
CA ALA A 8 -22.33 -4.15 3.60
C ALA A 8 -21.77 -2.76 3.99
N VAL A 9 -22.26 -2.10 5.04
CA VAL A 9 -21.76 -0.78 5.49
C VAL A 9 -20.41 -0.90 6.21
N LEU A 10 -20.03 -2.09 6.67
CA LEU A 10 -18.77 -2.30 7.40
C LEU A 10 -17.54 -2.50 6.50
N PHE A 11 -17.75 -2.66 5.20
CA PHE A 11 -16.68 -2.54 4.22
C PHE A 11 -16.76 -1.16 3.63
N SER A 12 -16.03 -0.20 4.21
CA SER A 12 -15.60 0.96 3.44
C SER A 12 -14.94 0.42 2.17
N GLN A 13 -15.65 0.46 1.05
CA GLN A 13 -15.13 0.07 -0.27
C GLN A 13 -14.10 1.13 -0.65
N VAL A 14 -12.92 1.03 -0.05
CA VAL A 14 -11.81 1.93 -0.30
C VAL A 14 -11.32 1.62 -1.71
N VAL A 15 -11.80 2.39 -2.68
CA VAL A 15 -11.39 2.26 -4.07
C VAL A 15 -9.99 2.83 -4.21
N VAL A 16 -8.99 1.94 -4.29
CA VAL A 16 -7.60 2.31 -4.56
C VAL A 16 -7.38 2.43 -6.07
N ASP A 17 -6.96 3.60 -6.54
CA ASP A 17 -6.54 3.80 -7.93
C ASP A 17 -5.17 3.14 -8.18
N ARG A 18 -5.20 1.87 -8.61
CA ARG A 18 -3.99 1.11 -8.97
C ARG A 18 -3.21 1.72 -10.12
N ALA A 19 -3.87 2.38 -11.07
CA ALA A 19 -3.19 3.01 -12.19
C ALA A 19 -2.31 4.17 -11.71
N GLN A 20 -2.78 4.93 -10.71
CA GLN A 20 -2.00 5.97 -10.06
C GLN A 20 -0.81 5.40 -9.27
N LEU A 21 -0.97 4.29 -8.55
CA LEU A 21 0.16 3.63 -7.87
C LEU A 21 1.20 3.12 -8.87
N ALA A 22 0.77 2.50 -9.97
CA ALA A 22 1.65 2.04 -11.04
C ALA A 22 2.39 3.19 -11.73
N ARG A 23 1.74 4.35 -11.91
CA ARG A 23 2.42 5.57 -12.39
C ARG A 23 3.48 6.04 -11.40
N HIS A 24 3.19 5.98 -10.10
CA HIS A 24 4.15 6.36 -9.07
C HIS A 24 5.42 5.48 -9.11
N ILE A 25 5.27 4.15 -9.18
CA ILE A 25 6.40 3.22 -9.30
C ILE A 25 7.24 3.54 -10.55
N ARG A 26 6.58 3.69 -11.72
CA ARG A 26 7.25 4.00 -12.98
C ARG A 26 8.03 5.30 -12.91
N HIS A 27 7.44 6.35 -12.33
CA HIS A 27 8.11 7.63 -12.17
C HIS A 27 9.35 7.53 -11.27
N ALA A 28 9.28 6.79 -10.16
CA ALA A 28 10.44 6.55 -9.31
C ALA A 28 11.56 5.80 -10.06
N LEU A 29 11.19 4.82 -10.90
CA LEU A 29 12.12 4.05 -11.73
C LEU A 29 12.63 4.81 -12.97
N GLN A 30 12.13 6.02 -13.27
CA GLN A 30 12.73 6.86 -14.30
C GLN A 30 14.04 7.48 -13.84
N ALA A 31 14.15 7.82 -12.56
CA ALA A 31 15.34 8.44 -11.98
C ALA A 31 16.34 7.42 -11.39
N ARG A 32 15.92 6.17 -11.17
CA ARG A 32 16.69 5.12 -10.49
C ARG A 32 16.42 3.76 -11.14
N THR A 33 17.39 2.84 -11.09
CA THR A 33 17.21 1.47 -11.61
C THR A 33 16.41 0.56 -10.69
N GLN A 34 16.30 0.92 -9.41
CA GLN A 34 15.55 0.20 -8.38
C GLN A 34 14.94 1.18 -7.36
N VAL A 35 13.83 0.78 -6.74
CA VAL A 35 13.20 1.51 -5.64
C VAL A 35 12.50 0.52 -4.70
N THR A 36 12.64 0.70 -3.39
CA THR A 36 11.92 -0.16 -2.43
C THR A 36 10.50 0.31 -2.20
N LEU A 37 9.62 -0.61 -1.78
CA LEU A 37 8.26 -0.26 -1.38
C LEU A 37 8.24 0.72 -0.20
N ARG A 38 9.19 0.60 0.73
CA ARG A 38 9.37 1.56 1.83
C ARG A 38 9.68 2.96 1.30
N GLU A 39 10.62 3.10 0.37
CA GLU A 39 10.95 4.41 -0.24
C GLU A 39 9.75 5.03 -0.98
N LEU A 40 8.96 4.22 -1.68
CA LEU A 40 7.72 4.69 -2.30
C LEU A 40 6.72 5.22 -1.25
N CYS A 41 6.60 4.53 -0.12
CA CYS A 41 5.71 4.96 0.97
C CYS A 41 6.24 6.20 1.71
N GLU A 42 7.56 6.43 1.72
CA GLU A 42 8.19 7.62 2.31
C GLU A 42 8.05 8.85 1.40
N THR A 43 8.25 8.67 0.09
CA THR A 43 8.08 9.74 -0.91
C THR A 43 6.62 10.13 -1.10
N ARG A 44 5.71 9.15 -0.98
CA ARG A 44 4.28 9.37 -1.02
C ARG A 44 3.58 8.54 0.06
N PRO A 45 3.27 9.16 1.22
CA PRO A 45 2.57 8.49 2.31
C PRO A 45 1.25 7.86 1.87
N LEU A 46 0.97 6.67 2.42
CA LEU A 46 -0.28 5.94 2.15
C LEU A 46 -1.49 6.76 2.63
N GLN A 47 -2.40 7.03 1.70
CA GLN A 47 -3.65 7.77 1.91
C GLN A 47 -4.79 6.82 2.31
N HIS A 48 -4.77 5.61 1.76
CA HIS A 48 -5.77 4.57 2.01
C HIS A 48 -5.24 3.44 2.90
N GLY A 49 -4.10 3.68 3.54
CA GLY A 49 -3.49 2.77 4.51
C GLY A 49 -3.21 1.38 3.95
N LEU A 50 -3.70 0.34 4.64
CA LEU A 50 -3.45 -1.06 4.29
C LEU A 50 -3.93 -1.40 2.88
N ALA A 51 -5.04 -0.82 2.41
CA ALA A 51 -5.58 -1.12 1.09
C ALA A 51 -4.60 -0.70 -0.02
N GLU A 52 -3.98 0.47 0.11
CA GLU A 52 -2.93 0.92 -0.82
C GLU A 52 -1.66 0.07 -0.70
N LEU A 53 -1.27 -0.31 0.52
CA LEU A 53 -0.11 -1.18 0.72
C LEU A 53 -0.29 -2.55 0.03
N VAL A 54 -1.47 -3.17 0.18
CA VAL A 54 -1.81 -4.42 -0.51
C VAL A 54 -1.83 -4.24 -2.03
N ALA A 55 -2.36 -3.12 -2.52
CA ALA A 55 -2.35 -2.82 -3.96
C ALA A 55 -0.92 -2.68 -4.52
N TYR A 56 0.01 -2.09 -3.76
CA TYR A 56 1.43 -2.08 -4.13
C TYR A 56 2.04 -3.49 -4.22
N LEU A 57 1.74 -4.36 -3.25
CA LEU A 57 2.22 -5.74 -3.25
C LEU A 57 1.64 -6.56 -4.41
N GLN A 58 0.38 -6.32 -4.78
CA GLN A 58 -0.22 -6.95 -5.95
C GLN A 58 0.43 -6.46 -7.25
N LEU A 59 0.72 -5.15 -7.37
CA LEU A 59 1.47 -4.63 -8.52
C LEU A 59 2.87 -5.24 -8.62
N ALA A 60 3.53 -5.51 -7.49
CA ALA A 60 4.81 -6.21 -7.45
C ALA A 60 4.75 -7.64 -8.01
N GLY A 61 3.63 -8.35 -7.81
CA GLY A 61 3.44 -9.70 -8.35
C GLY A 61 2.95 -9.72 -9.81
N ASP A 62 2.09 -8.77 -10.19
CA ASP A 62 1.33 -8.86 -11.44
C ASP A 62 1.90 -7.99 -12.58
N SER A 63 2.55 -6.87 -12.26
CA SER A 63 2.78 -5.77 -13.24
C SER A 63 4.22 -5.25 -13.30
N PHE A 64 5.06 -5.60 -12.33
CA PHE A 64 6.43 -5.11 -12.23
C PHE A 64 7.40 -6.25 -12.00
N LYS A 65 8.61 -6.10 -12.53
CA LYS A 65 9.73 -6.93 -12.08
C LYS A 65 10.06 -6.52 -10.66
N THR A 66 10.08 -7.52 -9.79
CA THR A 66 10.29 -7.32 -8.36
C THR A 66 11.27 -8.35 -7.84
N VAL A 67 12.18 -7.90 -6.98
CA VAL A 67 13.03 -8.75 -6.15
C VAL A 67 12.57 -8.61 -4.71
N VAL A 68 12.42 -9.74 -4.02
CA VAL A 68 12.12 -9.77 -2.59
C VAL A 68 13.38 -10.22 -1.86
N ASP A 69 13.86 -9.38 -0.95
CA ASP A 69 14.96 -9.70 -0.05
C ASP A 69 14.36 -10.15 1.29
N GLU A 70 14.35 -11.46 1.51
CA GLU A 70 13.74 -12.11 2.67
C GLU A 70 14.57 -11.96 3.95
N ASP A 71 15.87 -11.66 3.82
CA ASP A 71 16.77 -11.47 4.96
C ASP A 71 16.57 -10.11 5.63
N VAL A 72 15.95 -9.16 4.92
CA VAL A 72 15.69 -7.81 5.41
C VAL A 72 14.20 -7.58 5.63
N THR A 73 13.82 -7.28 6.87
CA THR A 73 12.46 -6.83 7.21
C THR A 73 12.38 -5.32 7.20
N GLU A 74 11.46 -4.76 6.42
CA GLU A 74 11.12 -3.34 6.43
C GLU A 74 9.82 -3.06 7.19
N LEU A 75 9.75 -1.89 7.80
CA LEU A 75 8.56 -1.40 8.49
C LEU A 75 7.94 -0.27 7.70
N ILE A 76 6.68 -0.43 7.32
CA ILE A 76 5.89 0.58 6.63
C ILE A 76 4.79 1.06 7.57
N ALA A 77 4.81 2.35 7.90
CA ALA A 77 3.83 2.97 8.77
C ALA A 77 2.87 3.87 7.99
N TRP A 78 1.61 3.88 8.38
CA TRP A 78 0.59 4.78 7.85
C TRP A 78 -0.38 5.22 8.94
N ARG A 79 -1.16 6.25 8.65
CA ARG A 79 -2.24 6.71 9.53
C ARG A 79 -3.55 6.09 9.06
N GLY A 80 -4.32 5.54 9.98
CA GLY A 80 -5.71 5.16 9.74
C GLY A 80 -6.67 6.03 10.55
N ALA A 81 -7.94 6.02 10.16
CA ALA A 81 -9.02 6.62 10.94
C ALA A 81 -9.72 5.51 11.75
N GLY A 82 -9.93 5.76 13.04
CA GLY A 82 -10.80 4.96 13.89
C GLY A 82 -12.27 5.25 13.64
N PRO A 83 -13.18 4.37 14.09
CA PRO A 83 -14.62 4.61 14.03
C PRO A 83 -15.05 5.86 14.83
N ASP A 84 -14.19 6.33 15.73
CA ASP A 84 -14.31 7.57 16.52
C ASP A 84 -13.71 8.80 15.81
N GLY A 85 -13.24 8.67 14.56
CA GLY A 85 -12.57 9.73 13.81
C GLY A 85 -11.15 10.06 14.29
N ARG A 86 -10.64 9.37 15.33
CA ARG A 86 -9.28 9.59 15.81
C ARG A 86 -8.28 8.95 14.85
N LYS A 87 -7.22 9.71 14.54
CA LYS A 87 -6.11 9.20 13.75
C LYS A 87 -5.26 8.28 14.63
N TYR A 88 -5.04 7.06 14.19
CA TYR A 88 -4.09 6.13 14.80
C TYR A 88 -2.95 5.83 13.82
N ALA A 89 -1.79 5.48 14.33
CA ALA A 89 -0.70 4.94 13.53
C ALA A 89 -0.85 3.42 13.42
N LYS A 90 -0.74 2.89 12.20
CA LYS A 90 -0.59 1.47 11.92
C LYS A 90 0.76 1.23 11.28
N GLN A 91 1.24 0.01 11.41
CA GLN A 91 2.50 -0.43 10.82
C GLN A 91 2.36 -1.86 10.31
N ALA A 92 3.05 -2.15 9.21
CA ALA A 92 3.24 -3.49 8.68
C ALA A 92 4.74 -3.80 8.66
N ARG A 93 5.06 -5.07 8.94
CA ARG A 93 6.40 -5.62 8.81
C ARG A 93 6.36 -6.65 7.69
N LEU A 94 7.27 -6.53 6.74
CA LEU A 94 7.32 -7.38 5.57
C LEU A 94 8.78 -7.49 5.08
N PRO A 95 9.13 -8.57 4.35
CA PRO A 95 10.36 -8.62 3.59
C PRO A 95 10.53 -7.38 2.72
N ARG A 96 11.77 -6.99 2.46
CA ARG A 96 12.07 -5.85 1.60
C ARG A 96 11.62 -6.17 0.18
N VAL A 97 10.69 -5.38 -0.33
CA VAL A 97 10.17 -5.47 -1.70
C VAL A 97 10.85 -4.40 -2.56
N ILE A 98 11.54 -4.83 -3.61
CA ILE A 98 12.33 -3.96 -4.50
C ILE A 98 11.77 -4.04 -5.91
N PHE A 99 11.25 -2.93 -6.41
CA PHE A 99 10.85 -2.80 -7.81
C PHE A 99 12.09 -2.49 -8.65
N VAL A 100 12.23 -3.14 -9.81
CA VAL A 100 13.36 -2.95 -10.74
C VAL A 100 12.86 -2.74 -12.17
N ARG A 101 13.69 -2.10 -13.02
CA ARG A 101 13.37 -1.90 -14.45
C ARG A 101 13.46 -3.18 -15.30
#